data_AF-A0A7S1NZG3-F1
#
_entry.id   AF-A0A7S1NZG3-F1
#
_cell.length_a   1.000
_cell.length_b   1.000
_cell.length_c   1.000
_cell.angle_alpha   90.00
_cell.angle_beta   90.00
_cell.angle_gamma   90.00
#
_symmetry.space_group_name_H-M   'P 1'
#
loop_
_entity.id
_entity.type
_entity.pdbx_description
1 polymer ?
#
loop_
_entity_poly.entity_id
_entity_poly.type
_entity_poly.pdbx_seq_one_letter_code
_entity_poly.pdbx_strand_id
1 'polypeptide(L)'
;CTLLPDGLEFVSGEGNDLPVQLKYDIQCDRRRYDFDLDREERADISIGWEMYGNGESEAVREVMDSGRVSSLEVCIKVEYASARELRTCCGSFAECVVEAFSAFPTLDSVVLSVGYKYGGRPNSVVGMVRKGAKKRCRVTERTDGTIVLRPSQPRQRQKIEGGEEEGYGHGETDTVIKKEEE
;
A
#
# COMPACT_ATOMS: atom_id res chain seq x y z
N CYS A 1 -11.36 -6.25 -0.77
CA CYS A 1 -11.11 -5.05 -1.60
C CYS A 1 -9.91 -5.31 -2.49
N THR A 2 -9.86 -4.74 -3.68
CA THR A 2 -8.72 -4.92 -4.61
C THR A 2 -7.81 -3.71 -4.55
N LEU A 3 -6.49 -3.85 -4.69
CA LEU A 3 -5.56 -2.71 -4.70
C LEU A 3 -5.42 -2.08 -6.09
N LEU A 4 -5.56 -2.87 -7.15
CA LEU A 4 -5.58 -2.38 -8.52
C LEU A 4 -7.01 -2.42 -9.07
N PRO A 5 -7.50 -1.34 -9.70
CA PRO A 5 -8.88 -1.32 -10.17
C PRO A 5 -9.02 -2.06 -11.50
N ASP A 6 -10.06 -2.87 -11.62
CA ASP A 6 -10.46 -3.53 -12.87
C ASP A 6 -10.71 -2.50 -14.00
N GLY A 7 -10.98 -1.24 -13.68
CA GLY A 7 -11.10 -0.15 -14.66
C GLY A 7 -9.84 0.11 -15.49
N LEU A 8 -8.65 -0.35 -15.08
CA LEU A 8 -7.44 -0.28 -15.90
C LEU A 8 -7.50 -1.21 -17.12
N GLU A 9 -8.43 -2.17 -17.16
CA GLU A 9 -8.64 -3.07 -18.32
C GLU A 9 -8.97 -2.33 -19.62
N PHE A 10 -9.56 -1.15 -19.49
CA PHE A 10 -9.99 -0.33 -20.64
C PHE A 10 -8.94 0.70 -21.04
N VAL A 11 -7.77 0.69 -20.40
CA VAL A 11 -6.67 1.63 -20.66
C VAL A 11 -5.59 0.90 -21.45
N SER A 12 -5.08 1.53 -22.51
CA SER A 12 -3.94 0.98 -23.26
C SER A 12 -2.67 0.98 -22.41
N GLY A 13 -1.78 0.01 -22.60
CA GLY A 13 -0.43 0.04 -22.03
C GLY A 13 0.43 1.19 -22.57
N GLU A 14 0.06 1.81 -23.70
CA GLU A 14 0.82 2.90 -24.31
C GLU A 14 0.38 4.29 -23.81
N GLY A 15 1.33 5.23 -23.75
CA GLY A 15 1.06 6.65 -23.49
C GLY A 15 1.81 7.21 -22.27
N ASN A 16 1.37 8.39 -21.84
CA ASN A 16 1.99 9.13 -20.73
C ASN A 16 1.56 8.60 -19.36
N ASP A 17 2.23 9.05 -18.31
CA ASP A 17 1.92 8.78 -16.90
C ASP A 17 0.42 8.85 -16.59
N LEU A 18 -0.05 7.84 -15.85
CA LEU A 18 -1.46 7.65 -15.53
C LEU A 18 -1.67 7.85 -14.02
N PRO A 19 -2.39 8.91 -13.61
CA PRO A 19 -2.78 9.07 -12.22
C PRO A 19 -3.92 8.10 -11.89
N VAL A 20 -3.75 7.35 -10.80
CA VAL A 20 -4.75 6.37 -10.35
C VAL A 20 -5.17 6.70 -8.92
N GLN A 21 -6.48 6.93 -8.75
CA GLN A 21 -7.09 7.16 -7.44
C GLN A 21 -8.16 6.10 -7.16
N LEU A 22 -8.10 5.53 -5.96
CA LEU A 22 -9.01 4.50 -5.47
C LEU A 22 -9.73 5.00 -4.23
N LYS A 23 -11.05 4.77 -4.16
CA LYS A 23 -11.89 5.17 -3.04
C LYS A 23 -12.70 3.99 -2.56
N TYR A 24 -12.49 3.60 -1.31
CA TYR A 24 -13.22 2.52 -0.66
C TYR A 24 -14.04 3.07 0.49
N ASP A 25 -15.30 2.65 0.56
CA ASP A 25 -16.18 2.88 1.70
C ASP A 25 -16.51 1.52 2.31
N ILE A 26 -15.97 1.27 3.50
CA ILE A 26 -16.04 -0.03 4.20
C ILE A 26 -16.92 0.14 5.42
N GLN A 27 -18.08 -0.51 5.41
CA GLN A 27 -18.98 -0.55 6.55
C GLN A 27 -18.75 -1.82 7.35
N CYS A 28 -18.39 -1.67 8.62
CA CYS A 28 -18.18 -2.78 9.55
C CYS A 28 -19.40 -2.95 10.47
N ASP A 29 -20.59 -3.19 9.91
CA ASP A 29 -21.76 -3.49 10.72
C ASP A 29 -21.69 -4.92 11.27
N ARG A 30 -21.59 -5.02 12.60
CA ARG A 30 -21.50 -6.29 13.30
C ARG A 30 -22.86 -6.92 13.55
N ARG A 31 -23.95 -6.20 13.31
CA ARG A 31 -25.29 -6.72 13.55
C ARG A 31 -25.75 -7.44 12.29
N ARG A 32 -25.99 -8.74 12.45
CA ARG A 32 -26.68 -9.54 11.44
C ARG A 32 -27.91 -10.15 12.09
N TYR A 33 -29.04 -10.06 11.41
CA TYR A 33 -30.25 -10.72 11.88
C TYR A 33 -30.18 -12.21 11.53
N ASP A 34 -30.31 -13.05 12.54
CA ASP A 34 -30.51 -14.48 12.39
C ASP A 34 -32.02 -14.73 12.31
N PHE A 35 -32.49 -15.14 11.13
CA PHE A 35 -33.91 -15.40 10.87
C PHE A 35 -34.40 -16.71 11.49
N ASP A 36 -33.50 -17.67 11.75
CA ASP A 36 -33.85 -18.95 12.36
C ASP A 36 -34.05 -18.81 13.88
N LEU A 37 -33.30 -17.90 14.50
CA LEU A 37 -33.35 -17.60 15.94
C LEU A 37 -34.14 -16.33 16.30
N ASP A 38 -34.70 -15.63 15.30
CA ASP A 38 -35.46 -14.37 15.42
C ASP A 38 -34.73 -13.30 16.26
N ARG A 39 -33.40 -13.21 16.13
CA ARG A 39 -32.57 -12.33 16.97
C ARG A 39 -31.39 -11.73 16.23
N GLU A 40 -30.91 -10.60 16.75
CA GLU A 40 -29.73 -9.92 16.24
C GLU A 40 -28.47 -10.54 16.84
N GLU A 41 -27.60 -11.07 15.98
CA GLU A 41 -26.33 -11.67 16.36
C GLU A 41 -25.15 -10.81 15.95
N ARG A 42 -24.05 -10.96 16.70
CA ARG A 42 -22.80 -10.27 16.42
C ARG A 42 -21.97 -11.10 15.43
N ALA A 43 -21.87 -10.63 14.19
CA ALA A 43 -21.03 -11.24 13.17
C ALA A 43 -19.54 -10.87 13.37
N ASP A 44 -18.66 -11.84 13.14
CA ASP A 44 -17.24 -11.59 12.97
C ASP A 44 -16.99 -10.98 11.58
N ILE A 45 -16.30 -9.85 11.54
CA ILE A 45 -15.99 -9.14 10.31
C ILE A 45 -14.55 -9.47 9.89
N SER A 46 -14.38 -9.98 8.68
CA SER A 46 -13.09 -10.13 8.01
C SER A 46 -12.89 -8.99 7.01
N ILE A 47 -11.69 -8.40 7.00
CA ILE A 47 -11.31 -7.35 6.05
C ILE A 47 -10.07 -7.81 5.30
N GLY A 48 -10.26 -8.16 4.03
CA GLY A 48 -9.21 -8.66 3.13
C GLY A 48 -8.89 -7.69 2.00
N TRP A 49 -7.63 -7.71 1.57
CA TRP A 49 -7.14 -7.02 0.39
C TRP A 49 -6.53 -8.03 -0.57
N GLU A 50 -6.83 -7.85 -1.84
CA GLU A 50 -6.30 -8.63 -2.96
C GLU A 50 -5.66 -7.66 -3.95
N MET A 51 -4.70 -8.12 -4.73
CA MET A 51 -4.03 -7.24 -5.70
C MET A 51 -4.96 -6.87 -6.85
N TYR A 52 -5.68 -7.85 -7.39
CA TYR A 52 -6.65 -7.71 -8.49
C TYR A 52 -8.03 -8.20 -8.04
N GLY A 53 -9.07 -7.89 -8.81
CA GLY A 53 -10.40 -8.50 -8.65
C GLY A 53 -10.46 -9.98 -8.99
N ASN A 54 -11.63 -10.57 -8.75
CA ASN A 54 -11.91 -11.95 -9.17
C ASN A 54 -11.93 -12.02 -10.69
N GLY A 55 -10.78 -12.40 -11.25
CA GLY A 55 -10.48 -12.37 -12.68
C GLY A 55 -9.06 -11.86 -12.84
N GLU A 56 -8.10 -12.76 -13.07
CA GLU A 56 -6.71 -12.39 -13.29
C GLU A 56 -6.62 -11.51 -14.54
N SER A 57 -6.60 -10.20 -14.33
CA SER A 57 -6.72 -9.25 -15.43
C SER A 57 -5.35 -8.94 -16.01
N GLU A 58 -4.96 -9.74 -17.01
CA GLU A 58 -3.76 -9.51 -17.82
C GLU A 58 -3.66 -8.06 -18.30
N ALA A 59 -4.78 -7.42 -18.66
CA ALA A 59 -4.81 -6.04 -19.12
C ALA A 59 -4.44 -5.03 -18.02
N VAL A 60 -4.91 -5.22 -16.78
CA VAL A 60 -4.47 -4.40 -15.63
C VAL A 60 -2.97 -4.56 -15.44
N ARG A 61 -2.46 -5.79 -15.56
CA ARG A 61 -1.02 -6.06 -15.41
C ARG A 61 -0.21 -5.38 -16.50
N GLU A 62 -0.64 -5.45 -17.76
CA GLU A 62 0.01 -4.78 -18.89
C GLU A 62 0.13 -3.27 -18.66
N VAL A 63 -0.93 -2.62 -18.18
CA VAL A 63 -0.90 -1.18 -17.85
C VAL A 63 0.07 -0.88 -16.71
N MET A 64 0.13 -1.73 -15.69
CA MET A 64 1.08 -1.54 -14.58
C MET A 64 2.54 -1.78 -15.02
N ASP A 65 2.78 -2.81 -15.84
CA ASP A 65 4.09 -3.20 -16.37
C ASP A 65 4.63 -2.18 -17.38
N SER A 66 3.74 -1.44 -18.08
CA SER A 66 4.13 -0.32 -18.93
C SER A 66 4.88 0.79 -18.17
N GLY A 67 4.77 0.82 -16.84
CA GLY A 67 5.39 1.81 -15.99
C GLY A 67 4.68 3.17 -15.95
N ARG A 68 3.54 3.30 -16.65
CA ARG A 68 2.71 4.51 -16.62
C ARG A 68 2.13 4.80 -15.24
N VAL A 69 1.93 3.79 -14.40
CA VAL A 69 1.43 3.93 -13.03
C VAL A 69 2.61 3.87 -12.05
N SER A 70 3.15 5.04 -11.71
CA SER A 70 4.25 5.16 -10.74
C SER A 70 3.78 5.42 -9.31
N SER A 71 2.53 5.84 -9.12
CA SER A 71 1.93 6.11 -7.81
C SER A 71 0.44 5.80 -7.77
N LEU A 72 0.00 5.17 -6.67
CA LEU A 72 -1.43 4.94 -6.39
C LEU A 72 -1.87 5.83 -5.23
N GLU A 73 -2.95 6.58 -5.42
CA GLU A 73 -3.62 7.31 -4.34
C GLU A 73 -4.83 6.51 -3.85
N VAL A 74 -4.79 6.08 -2.59
CA VAL A 74 -5.82 5.22 -2.00
C VAL A 74 -6.48 5.96 -0.84
N CYS A 75 -7.80 6.12 -0.93
CA CYS A 75 -8.64 6.69 0.10
C CYS A 75 -9.54 5.62 0.69
N ILE A 76 -9.39 5.29 1.96
CA ILE A 76 -10.22 4.32 2.67
C ILE A 76 -11.06 5.08 3.70
N LYS A 77 -12.38 4.95 3.60
CA LYS A 77 -13.33 5.33 4.64
C LYS A 77 -13.81 4.07 5.34
N VAL A 78 -13.71 4.03 6.66
CA VAL A 78 -14.15 2.89 7.47
C VAL A 78 -15.16 3.35 8.50
N GLU A 79 -16.39 2.85 8.41
CA GLU A 79 -17.47 3.17 9.34
C GLU A 79 -17.77 2.01 10.30
N TYR A 80 -18.12 2.33 11.54
CA TYR A 80 -18.51 1.37 12.59
C TYR A 80 -17.45 0.33 12.99
N ALA A 81 -16.20 0.50 12.52
CA ALA A 81 -15.11 -0.40 12.86
C ALA A 81 -14.60 -0.21 14.30
N SER A 82 -14.36 -1.34 14.97
CA SER A 82 -13.54 -1.42 16.17
C SER A 82 -12.05 -1.23 15.86
N ALA A 83 -11.25 -0.99 16.91
CA ALA A 83 -9.80 -0.91 16.80
C ALA A 83 -9.16 -2.21 16.24
N ARG A 84 -9.81 -3.38 16.41
CA ARG A 84 -9.35 -4.64 15.83
C ARG A 84 -9.55 -4.65 14.31
N GLU A 85 -10.74 -4.28 13.84
CA GLU A 85 -11.04 -4.20 12.40
C GLU A 85 -10.18 -3.17 11.70
N LEU A 86 -10.02 -1.98 12.27
CA LEU A 86 -9.15 -0.95 11.69
C LEU A 86 -7.70 -1.46 11.57
N ARG A 87 -7.20 -2.16 12.61
CA ARG A 87 -5.87 -2.77 12.58
C ARG A 87 -5.77 -3.85 11.50
N THR A 88 -6.78 -4.71 11.38
CA THR A 88 -6.83 -5.73 10.33
C THR A 88 -6.81 -5.07 8.96
N CYS A 89 -7.69 -4.08 8.71
CA CYS A 89 -7.78 -3.34 7.46
C CYS A 89 -6.44 -2.70 7.06
N CYS A 90 -5.83 -1.92 7.95
CA CYS A 90 -4.54 -1.27 7.66
C CYS A 90 -3.40 -2.27 7.52
N GLY A 91 -3.43 -3.36 8.29
CA GLY A 91 -2.42 -4.42 8.25
C GLY A 91 -2.45 -5.19 6.94
N SER A 92 -3.61 -5.73 6.55
CA SER A 92 -3.77 -6.47 5.31
C SER A 92 -3.60 -5.60 4.07
N PHE A 93 -4.03 -4.33 4.11
CA PHE A 93 -3.72 -3.36 3.06
C PHE A 93 -2.20 -3.22 2.85
N ALA A 94 -1.44 -3.02 3.93
CA ALA A 94 0.01 -2.86 3.83
C ALA A 94 0.70 -4.14 3.33
N GLU A 95 0.19 -5.32 3.67
CA GLU A 95 0.69 -6.59 3.13
C GLU A 95 0.45 -6.68 1.62
N CYS A 96 -0.75 -6.35 1.15
CA CYS A 96 -1.08 -6.31 -0.27
C CYS A 96 -0.23 -5.28 -1.04
N VAL A 97 0.04 -4.11 -0.46
CA VAL A 97 0.93 -3.11 -1.07
C VAL A 97 2.37 -3.62 -1.23
N VAL A 98 2.87 -4.41 -0.27
CA VAL A 98 4.20 -5.02 -0.41
C VAL A 98 4.23 -6.00 -1.59
N GLU A 99 3.17 -6.77 -1.78
CA GLU A 99 3.03 -7.67 -2.92
C GLU A 99 2.99 -6.88 -4.24
N ALA A 100 2.24 -5.78 -4.29
CA ALA A 100 2.19 -4.92 -5.46
C ALA A 100 3.56 -4.31 -5.80
N PHE A 101 4.33 -3.83 -4.81
CA PHE A 101 5.70 -3.35 -5.08
C PHE A 101 6.63 -4.45 -5.58
N SER A 102 6.40 -5.70 -5.19
CA SER A 102 7.19 -6.84 -5.65
C SER A 102 6.81 -7.26 -7.07
N ALA A 103 5.52 -7.20 -7.40
CA ALA A 103 5.00 -7.51 -8.73
C ALA A 103 5.32 -6.40 -9.75
N PHE A 104 5.32 -5.13 -9.31
CA PHE A 104 5.42 -3.96 -10.19
C PHE A 104 6.58 -3.04 -9.77
N PRO A 105 7.79 -3.26 -10.29
CA PRO A 105 8.99 -2.47 -9.91
C PRO A 105 8.91 -0.98 -10.26
N THR A 106 8.03 -0.62 -11.21
CA THR A 106 7.77 0.74 -11.69
C THR A 106 6.91 1.54 -10.70
N LEU A 107 6.12 0.86 -9.85
CA LEU A 107 5.34 1.47 -8.79
C LEU A 107 6.27 1.98 -7.67
N ASP A 108 6.49 3.30 -7.60
CA ASP A 108 7.38 3.92 -6.61
C ASP A 108 6.70 4.17 -5.27
N SER A 109 5.39 4.45 -5.29
CA SER A 109 4.70 4.83 -4.06
C SER A 109 3.22 4.48 -4.03
N VAL A 110 2.72 4.28 -2.81
CA VAL A 110 1.29 4.24 -2.50
C VAL A 110 1.01 5.29 -1.43
N VAL A 111 0.10 6.20 -1.72
CA VAL A 111 -0.34 7.26 -0.81
C VAL A 111 -1.69 6.87 -0.24
N LEU A 112 -1.75 6.69 1.08
CA LEU A 112 -2.92 6.23 1.79
C LEU A 112 -3.52 7.37 2.63
N SER A 113 -4.80 7.64 2.41
CA SER A 113 -5.64 8.47 3.27
C SER A 113 -6.68 7.59 3.96
N VAL A 114 -6.77 7.67 5.30
CA VAL A 114 -7.73 6.87 6.08
C VAL A 114 -8.66 7.78 6.86
N GLY A 115 -9.95 7.74 6.52
CA GLY A 115 -11.03 8.30 7.34
C GLY A 115 -11.72 7.19 8.11
N TYR A 116 -11.99 7.39 9.40
CA TYR A 116 -12.74 6.39 10.17
C TYR A 116 -13.67 7.03 11.19
N LYS A 117 -14.85 6.43 11.36
CA LYS A 117 -15.79 6.76 12.44
C LYS A 117 -15.72 5.66 13.50
N TYR A 118 -14.92 5.92 14.54
CA TYR A 118 -14.72 5.03 15.68
C TYR A 118 -15.28 5.69 16.95
N GLY A 119 -15.75 4.88 17.91
CA GLY A 119 -16.13 5.33 19.26
C GLY A 119 -14.96 5.75 20.17
N GLY A 120 -13.74 5.86 19.62
CA GLY A 120 -12.52 6.30 20.30
C GLY A 120 -11.48 6.82 19.29
N ARG A 121 -10.22 7.04 19.70
CA ARG A 121 -9.10 7.35 18.78
C ARG A 121 -8.09 6.20 18.80
N PRO A 122 -7.75 5.60 17.65
CA PRO A 122 -6.63 4.67 17.58
C PRO A 122 -5.32 5.41 17.88
N ASN A 123 -4.42 4.76 18.61
CA ASN A 123 -3.16 5.38 19.04
C ASN A 123 -2.27 5.83 17.88
N SER A 124 -2.29 5.12 16.74
CA SER A 124 -1.52 5.48 15.54
C SER A 124 -1.93 4.61 14.34
N VAL A 125 -2.49 5.21 13.28
CA VAL A 125 -2.78 4.51 12.02
C VAL A 125 -1.48 4.16 11.29
N VAL A 126 -0.53 5.10 11.20
CA VAL A 126 0.79 4.85 10.60
C VAL A 126 1.52 3.70 11.30
N GLY A 127 1.36 3.55 12.62
CA GLY A 127 1.90 2.44 13.38
C GLY A 127 1.30 1.08 13.01
N MET A 128 0.01 1.04 12.65
CA MET A 128 -0.64 -0.18 12.15
C MET A 128 -0.11 -0.56 10.76
N VAL A 129 -0.01 0.43 9.86
CA VAL A 129 0.54 0.24 8.51
C VAL A 129 1.99 -0.24 8.56
N ARG A 130 2.84 0.38 9.40
CA ARG A 130 4.24 -0.05 9.62
C ARG A 130 4.36 -1.50 10.06
N LYS A 131 3.46 -1.94 10.96
CA LYS A 131 3.43 -3.33 11.43
C LYS A 131 3.06 -4.30 10.31
N GLY A 132 2.03 -3.98 9.52
CA GLY A 132 1.62 -4.80 8.36
C GLY A 132 2.71 -4.89 7.28
N ALA A 133 3.40 -3.77 7.01
CA ALA A 133 4.49 -3.74 6.04
C ALA A 133 5.72 -4.57 6.45
N LYS A 134 5.85 -4.98 7.72
CA LYS A 134 6.95 -5.82 8.24
C LYS A 134 8.35 -5.33 7.83
N LYS A 135 8.59 -4.01 7.84
CA LYS A 135 9.83 -3.33 7.40
C LYS A 135 10.20 -3.48 5.91
N ARG A 136 9.37 -4.13 5.10
CA ARG A 136 9.59 -4.30 3.64
C ARG A 136 9.31 -3.02 2.85
N CYS A 137 8.58 -2.08 3.47
CA CYS A 137 8.38 -0.72 2.95
C CYS A 137 8.86 0.34 3.94
N ARG A 138 9.35 1.46 3.40
CA ARG A 138 9.47 2.71 4.13
C ARG A 138 8.08 3.33 4.24
N VAL A 139 7.63 3.56 5.47
CA VAL A 139 6.30 4.11 5.76
C VAL A 139 6.45 5.43 6.52
N THR A 140 6.04 6.53 5.88
CA THR A 140 6.14 7.90 6.40
C THR A 140 4.77 8.55 6.45
N GLU A 141 4.47 9.27 7.53
CA GLU A 141 3.27 10.10 7.64
C GLU A 141 3.62 11.54 7.24
N ARG A 142 2.79 12.16 6.41
CA ARG A 142 2.91 13.56 6.00
C ARG A 142 2.20 14.46 7.01
N THR A 143 2.44 15.77 6.91
CA THR A 143 1.83 16.79 7.79
C THR A 143 0.31 16.87 7.67
N ASP A 144 -0.25 16.47 6.53
CA ASP A 144 -1.69 16.40 6.28
C ASP A 144 -2.35 15.10 6.81
N GLY A 145 -1.56 14.21 7.45
CA GLY A 145 -2.03 12.93 7.98
C GLY A 145 -2.08 11.80 6.95
N THR A 146 -1.68 12.04 5.70
CA THR A 146 -1.58 10.97 4.70
C THR A 146 -0.34 10.11 4.93
N ILE A 147 -0.43 8.82 4.62
CA ILE A 147 0.62 7.84 4.85
C ILE A 147 1.20 7.44 3.50
N VAL A 148 2.50 7.61 3.30
CA VAL A 148 3.19 7.19 2.09
C VAL A 148 3.97 5.91 2.37
N LEU A 149 3.69 4.87 1.58
CA LEU A 149 4.46 3.65 1.50
C LEU A 149 5.38 3.73 0.28
N ARG A 150 6.63 3.33 0.45
CA ARG A 150 7.62 3.16 -0.62
C ARG A 150 8.40 1.86 -0.41
N PRO A 151 8.91 1.20 -1.47
CA PRO A 151 9.75 0.03 -1.31
C PRO A 151 11.03 0.35 -0.51
N SER A 152 11.46 -0.56 0.37
CA SER A 152 12.65 -0.36 1.22
C SER A 152 13.98 -0.77 0.55
N GLN A 153 13.97 -1.57 -0.51
CA GLN A 153 15.20 -2.07 -1.13
C GLN A 153 15.78 -1.07 -2.15
N PRO A 154 17.11 -0.86 -2.18
CA PRO A 154 17.75 -0.23 -3.32
C PRO A 154 17.57 -1.16 -4.54
N ARG A 155 16.99 -0.61 -5.60
CA ARG A 155 16.76 -1.30 -6.88
C ARG A 155 18.08 -1.91 -7.35
N GLN A 156 18.19 -3.25 -7.35
CA GLN A 156 19.06 -3.88 -8.33
C GLN A 156 18.42 -3.59 -9.68
N ARG A 157 18.98 -2.62 -10.41
CA ARG A 157 18.72 -2.52 -11.85
C ARG A 157 19.01 -3.89 -12.41
N GLN A 158 18.02 -4.55 -13.01
CA GLN A 158 18.30 -5.72 -13.83
C GLN A 158 19.43 -5.33 -14.78
N LYS A 159 20.53 -6.09 -14.71
CA LYS A 159 21.64 -6.00 -15.67
C LYS A 159 20.97 -6.20 -17.03
N ILE A 160 20.84 -5.13 -17.82
CA ILE A 160 20.59 -5.26 -19.25
C ILE A 160 21.79 -6.09 -19.73
N GLU A 161 21.55 -7.26 -20.30
CA GLU A 161 22.59 -8.05 -20.96
C GLU A 161 23.21 -7.20 -22.07
N GLY A 162 24.37 -6.60 -21.79
CA GLY A 162 25.06 -5.70 -22.70
C GLY A 162 25.68 -4.52 -21.96
N GLY A 163 26.77 -4.75 -21.24
CA GLY A 163 27.55 -3.67 -20.63
C GLY A 163 28.55 -4.23 -19.63
N GLU A 164 29.81 -4.13 -19.99
CA GLU A 164 30.97 -4.69 -19.30
C GLU A 164 31.03 -4.31 -17.82
N GLU A 165 31.50 -5.26 -17.01
CA GLU A 165 31.79 -5.09 -15.60
C GLU A 165 33.06 -4.25 -15.42
N GLU A 166 32.99 -3.17 -14.63
CA GLU A 166 34.16 -2.71 -13.87
C GLU A 166 33.72 -2.19 -12.49
N GLY A 167 34.37 -2.71 -11.44
CA GLY A 167 34.60 -1.97 -10.20
C GLY A 167 33.87 -2.42 -8.93
N TYR A 168 34.35 -3.48 -8.30
CA TYR A 168 34.20 -3.69 -6.85
C TYR A 168 35.07 -2.67 -6.06
N GLY A 169 34.53 -2.13 -4.96
CA GLY A 169 35.27 -1.40 -3.92
C GLY A 169 34.31 -1.00 -2.80
N HIS A 170 34.07 -1.88 -1.83
CA HIS A 170 34.67 -1.89 -0.49
C HIS A 170 34.49 -0.57 0.29
N GLY A 171 33.89 -0.69 1.47
CA GLY A 171 33.58 0.43 2.32
C GLY A 171 34.83 1.09 2.89
N GLU A 172 34.76 2.40 3.07
CA GLU A 172 35.65 3.15 3.94
C GLU A 172 34.83 4.19 4.70
N THR A 173 34.93 4.09 6.02
CA THR A 173 34.65 5.14 6.98
C THR A 173 35.61 6.30 6.75
N ASP A 174 35.10 7.52 6.65
CA ASP A 174 35.91 8.73 6.82
C ASP A 174 35.28 9.65 7.87
N THR A 175 35.77 9.49 9.11
CA THR A 175 36.08 10.59 10.03
C THR A 175 36.97 11.62 9.36
N VAL A 176 36.71 12.92 9.58
CA VAL A 176 37.63 14.09 9.53
C VAL A 176 36.73 15.36 9.46
N ILE A 177 36.88 16.50 10.15
CA ILE A 177 37.89 17.12 11.01
C ILE A 177 37.20 18.25 11.81
N LYS A 178 37.71 18.53 13.02
CA LYS A 178 37.42 19.74 13.81
C LYS A 178 37.73 21.01 13.01
N LYS A 179 36.84 22.00 13.03
CA LYS A 179 37.24 23.41 12.82
C LYS A 179 37.43 24.07 14.19
N GLU A 180 38.67 24.50 14.44
CA GLU A 180 38.98 25.64 15.31
C GLU A 180 38.66 26.96 14.58
N GLU A 181 38.81 28.08 15.31
CA GLU A 181 38.49 29.50 15.05
C GLU A 181 37.17 29.93 15.74
N GLU A 182 37.15 30.83 16.74
CA GLU A 182 38.10 31.85 17.23
C GLU A 182 38.32 31.80 18.75
#